data_AF-A0A1Q2ZV59-F1
#
_entry.id   AF-A0A1Q2ZV59-F1
#
_cell.length_a   1.000
_cell.length_b   1.000
_cell.length_c   1.000
_cell.angle_alpha   90.00
_cell.angle_beta   90.00
_cell.angle_gamma   90.00
#
_symmetry.space_group_name_H-M   'P 1'
#
loop_
_entity.id
_entity.type
_entity.pdbx_description
1 polymer ?
#
loop_
_entity_poly.entity_id
_entity_poly.type
_entity_poly.pdbx_seq_one_letter_code
_entity_poly.pdbx_strand_id
1 'polypeptide(L)'
;MLKRYFTSSVKCLNGKVHFEPVYANLLRQECFKPLAEELPKKYGQLDPYELSEFVNKALAKQSLNTEQVIPIHNKMIEELSRYEYGISTVHAKKLEQIGGQLSEKSLLEIIRNNPGRVHDSWELLKRFPKEFWVDDLLLAAVENTISRKTYEENGKQILPLKSLAQCMILLQNIDHKQNIKQDVLDVLVGHILEGKISNALQPLLQYGTTSLEPFLERIEELTPYQIYQIYKNFPLDSLKTEEGLFFKIVNTLGKFQKPVFSQEEVQTSDEFKKSLQEFGEFSVLNDLSHSEDLSQEYLQLRQYISENELDKKDLKLALNLLRIEGVYRNNLERALELYHSYLLSHGNKANKLMFEILLSFASQSFKKSNPAMLQYSQVFFPADNSESDTVNIIRTLMLANSKFDVEKSLELYNTNIEAFAKRNEESLESSLLTESLIMAYLANQDLNFARVIFEGAIREKILTSHAIIKNLKDLFKTYGEAVEKGNVKDVMQEKILQTFETI
;
A
#
# COMPACT_ATOMS: atom_id res chain seq x y z
N MET A 1 -42.59 30.14 10.71
CA MET A 1 -42.40 28.81 11.35
C MET A 1 -41.18 28.17 10.69
N LEU A 2 -39.98 28.49 11.17
CA LEU A 2 -38.71 28.01 10.62
C LEU A 2 -38.48 26.58 11.12
N LYS A 3 -38.60 25.59 10.21
CA LYS A 3 -38.13 24.22 10.48
C LYS A 3 -36.62 24.28 10.71
N ARG A 4 -36.20 24.14 11.96
CA ARG A 4 -34.82 23.92 12.34
C ARG A 4 -34.40 22.55 11.80
N TYR A 5 -33.60 22.53 10.74
CA TYR A 5 -32.93 21.31 10.30
C TYR A 5 -31.73 21.06 11.23
N PHE A 6 -31.98 20.44 12.38
CA PHE A 6 -30.93 19.79 13.15
C PHE A 6 -31.01 18.30 12.82
N THR A 7 -29.98 17.79 12.15
CA THR A 7 -29.84 16.37 11.86
C THR A 7 -29.38 15.63 13.10
N SER A 8 -30.19 14.65 13.51
CA SER A 8 -29.91 13.65 14.52
C SER A 8 -28.74 12.75 14.10
N SER A 9 -28.10 12.07 15.07
CA SER A 9 -26.98 11.18 14.77
C SER A 9 -27.39 10.08 13.76
N VAL A 10 -26.44 9.59 12.95
CA VAL A 10 -26.68 8.54 11.94
C VAL A 10 -27.38 7.30 12.52
N LYS A 11 -27.20 7.01 13.82
CA LYS A 11 -27.89 5.91 14.52
C LYS A 11 -29.36 6.20 14.82
N CYS A 12 -29.74 7.46 15.02
CA CYS A 12 -31.13 7.88 15.21
C CYS A 12 -31.93 7.83 13.89
N LEU A 13 -31.25 7.91 12.75
CA LEU A 13 -31.85 7.84 11.42
C LEU A 13 -32.04 6.40 10.92
N ASN A 14 -31.22 5.45 11.36
CA ASN A 14 -31.21 4.07 10.85
C ASN A 14 -32.07 3.06 11.65
N GLY A 15 -32.76 3.49 12.72
CA GLY A 15 -33.72 2.64 13.44
C GLY A 15 -34.65 3.45 14.33
N LYS A 16 -35.90 3.01 14.51
CA LYS A 16 -36.82 3.55 15.52
C LYS A 16 -36.25 3.21 16.90
N VAL A 17 -35.34 4.03 17.42
CA VAL A 17 -34.83 3.88 18.78
C VAL A 17 -35.99 4.11 19.74
N HIS A 18 -36.37 3.07 20.48
CA HIS A 18 -37.30 3.21 21.59
C HIS A 18 -36.55 3.77 22.79
N PHE A 19 -36.80 5.04 23.13
CA PHE A 19 -36.10 5.73 24.22
C PHE A 19 -36.61 5.34 25.61
N GLU A 20 -37.81 4.80 25.73
CA GLU A 20 -38.40 4.39 27.01
C GLU A 20 -37.48 3.49 27.87
N PRO A 21 -36.88 2.39 27.36
CA PRO A 21 -35.93 1.58 28.14
C PRO A 21 -34.65 2.34 28.50
N VAL A 22 -34.17 3.24 27.63
CA VAL A 22 -32.97 4.05 27.87
C VAL A 22 -33.21 5.01 29.03
N TYR A 23 -34.31 5.76 28.98
CA TYR A 23 -34.67 6.71 30.02
C TYR A 23 -35.03 6.01 31.33
N ALA A 24 -35.72 4.87 31.27
CA ALA A 24 -36.00 4.07 32.47
C ALA A 24 -34.70 3.62 33.16
N ASN A 25 -33.68 3.23 32.40
CA ASN A 25 -32.38 2.86 32.97
C ASN A 25 -31.63 4.07 33.54
N LEU A 26 -31.62 5.19 32.82
CA LEU A 26 -30.98 6.44 33.24
C LEU A 26 -31.59 7.00 34.53
N LEU A 27 -32.92 7.13 34.59
CA LEU A 27 -33.62 7.76 35.72
C LEU A 27 -33.70 6.86 36.96
N ARG A 28 -33.39 5.56 36.84
CA ARG A 28 -33.24 4.64 37.99
C ARG A 28 -31.91 4.79 38.71
N GLN A 29 -30.94 5.48 38.11
CA GLN A 29 -29.63 5.68 38.72
C GLN A 29 -29.74 6.50 40.01
N GLU A 30 -28.87 6.22 40.97
CA GLU A 30 -28.94 6.79 42.31
C GLU A 30 -28.88 8.32 42.34
N CYS A 31 -28.10 8.92 41.44
CA CYS A 31 -28.00 10.37 41.34
C CYS A 31 -29.32 11.07 40.98
N PHE A 32 -30.29 10.38 40.36
CA PHE A 32 -31.59 10.96 40.02
C PHE A 32 -32.65 10.80 41.12
N LYS A 33 -32.39 10.03 42.19
CA LYS A 33 -33.34 9.85 43.31
C LYS A 33 -33.86 11.18 43.89
N PRO A 34 -33.03 12.23 44.09
CA PRO A 34 -33.52 13.51 44.59
C PRO A 34 -34.56 14.15 43.67
N LEU A 35 -34.45 13.94 42.35
CA LEU A 35 -35.33 14.53 41.35
C LEU A 35 -36.59 13.70 41.03
N ALA A 36 -36.77 12.53 41.66
CA ALA A 36 -37.76 11.54 41.25
C ALA A 36 -39.21 12.08 41.19
N GLU A 37 -39.56 13.04 42.05
CA GLU A 37 -40.91 13.63 42.11
C GLU A 37 -41.17 14.67 41.00
N GLU A 38 -40.12 15.34 40.52
CA GLU A 38 -40.19 16.40 39.50
C GLU A 38 -40.01 15.87 38.07
N LEU A 39 -39.52 14.63 37.93
CA LEU A 39 -39.29 14.00 36.63
C LEU A 39 -40.60 13.48 36.02
N PRO A 40 -40.74 13.50 34.67
CA PRO A 40 -41.95 13.05 33.99
C PRO A 40 -42.22 11.56 34.27
N LYS A 41 -43.46 11.21 34.60
CA LYS A 41 -43.88 9.80 34.82
C LYS A 41 -44.06 9.00 33.53
N LYS A 42 -44.20 9.68 32.40
CA LYS A 42 -44.28 9.10 31.05
C LYS A 42 -43.24 9.79 30.17
N TYR A 43 -42.22 9.05 29.76
CA TYR A 43 -41.09 9.57 29.00
C TYR A 43 -40.86 8.84 27.66
N GLY A 44 -41.66 7.82 27.33
CA GLY A 44 -41.49 7.05 26.10
C GLY A 44 -41.71 7.82 24.79
N GLN A 45 -42.33 9.00 24.85
CA GLN A 45 -42.54 9.89 23.71
C GLN A 45 -41.56 11.08 23.67
N LEU A 46 -40.77 11.27 24.74
CA LEU A 46 -39.89 12.42 24.83
C LEU A 46 -38.65 12.21 23.94
N ASP A 47 -38.27 13.24 23.22
CA ASP A 47 -36.94 13.27 22.62
C ASP A 47 -35.86 13.58 23.69
N PRO A 48 -34.57 13.34 23.40
CA PRO A 48 -33.49 13.56 24.37
C PRO A 48 -33.40 15.01 24.87
N TYR A 49 -33.74 16.01 24.05
CA TYR A 49 -33.71 17.41 24.45
C TYR A 49 -34.86 17.74 25.39
N GLU A 50 -36.06 17.23 25.13
CA GLU A 50 -37.21 17.39 26.01
C GLU A 50 -36.92 16.81 27.39
N LEU A 51 -36.33 15.60 27.47
CA LEU A 51 -35.90 15.04 28.75
C LEU A 51 -34.83 15.91 29.43
N SER A 52 -33.83 16.40 28.68
CA SER A 52 -32.81 17.31 29.19
C SER A 52 -33.41 18.60 29.76
N GLU A 53 -34.42 19.19 29.11
CA GLU A 53 -35.14 20.34 29.63
C GLU A 53 -35.87 20.02 30.94
N PHE A 54 -36.54 18.88 31.03
CA PHE A 54 -37.21 18.45 32.27
C PHE A 54 -36.20 18.31 33.41
N VAL A 55 -35.07 17.64 33.18
CA VAL A 55 -34.01 17.48 34.18
C VAL A 55 -33.45 18.83 34.63
N ASN A 56 -33.14 19.73 33.68
CA ASN A 56 -32.63 21.07 34.00
C ASN A 56 -33.66 21.92 34.77
N LYS A 57 -34.95 21.82 34.44
CA LYS A 57 -36.03 22.50 35.18
C LYS A 57 -36.19 21.93 36.60
N ALA A 58 -36.09 20.61 36.77
CA ALA A 58 -36.14 19.97 38.07
C ALA A 58 -34.95 20.37 38.96
N LEU A 59 -33.74 20.37 38.39
CA LEU A 59 -32.52 20.84 39.05
C LEU A 59 -32.61 22.31 39.50
N ALA A 60 -33.23 23.18 38.69
CA ALA A 60 -33.38 24.60 39.03
C ALA A 60 -34.42 24.86 40.15
N LYS A 61 -35.38 23.96 40.33
CA LYS A 61 -36.41 24.08 41.38
C LYS A 61 -35.95 23.53 42.73
N GLN A 62 -35.10 22.49 42.72
CA GLN A 62 -34.60 21.90 43.95
C GLN A 62 -33.34 22.60 44.45
N SER A 63 -33.24 22.78 45.77
CA SER A 63 -32.03 23.30 46.42
C SER A 63 -31.00 22.18 46.64
N LEU A 64 -30.51 21.58 45.55
CA LEU A 64 -29.43 20.58 45.59
C LEU A 64 -28.07 21.25 45.69
N ASN A 65 -27.14 20.60 46.40
CA ASN A 65 -25.75 21.07 46.44
C ASN A 65 -25.00 20.68 45.15
N THR A 66 -23.86 21.32 44.89
CA THR A 66 -23.07 21.07 43.67
C THR A 66 -22.65 19.60 43.53
N GLU A 67 -22.33 18.92 44.64
CA GLU A 67 -21.95 17.51 44.67
C GLU A 67 -23.06 16.56 44.22
N GLN A 68 -24.33 16.93 44.41
CA GLN A 68 -25.49 16.17 43.92
C GLN A 68 -25.81 16.48 42.45
N VAL A 69 -25.52 17.69 42.00
CA VAL A 69 -25.83 18.15 40.63
C VAL A 69 -24.81 17.64 39.60
N ILE A 70 -23.53 17.56 39.97
CA ILE A 70 -22.45 17.10 39.07
C ILE A 70 -22.69 15.69 38.51
N PRO A 71 -23.01 14.65 39.33
CA PRO A 71 -23.26 13.30 38.83
C PRO A 71 -24.45 13.23 37.87
N ILE A 72 -25.46 14.08 38.05
CA ILE A 72 -26.66 14.12 37.20
C ILE A 72 -26.28 14.60 35.79
N HIS A 73 -25.56 15.71 35.68
CA HIS A 73 -25.13 16.20 34.37
C HIS A 73 -24.19 15.21 33.66
N ASN A 74 -23.22 14.62 34.38
CA ASN A 74 -22.35 13.58 33.81
C ASN A 74 -23.15 12.38 33.30
N LYS A 75 -24.12 11.89 34.09
CA LYS A 75 -24.93 10.73 33.67
C LYS A 75 -25.80 11.03 32.45
N MET A 76 -26.31 12.25 32.32
CA MET A 76 -27.02 12.70 31.10
C MET A 76 -26.10 12.64 29.87
N ILE A 77 -24.83 13.05 30.00
CA ILE A 77 -23.85 12.98 28.92
C ILE A 77 -23.57 11.53 28.56
N GLU A 78 -23.24 10.69 29.54
CA GLU A 78 -22.87 9.28 29.35
C GLU A 78 -23.93 8.47 28.60
N GLU A 79 -25.20 8.64 28.95
CA GLU A 79 -26.27 7.78 28.42
C GLU A 79 -26.88 8.31 27.12
N LEU A 80 -26.87 9.63 26.90
CA LEU A 80 -27.64 10.26 25.83
C LEU A 80 -26.81 10.80 24.65
N SER A 81 -25.50 11.04 24.83
CA SER A 81 -24.65 11.65 23.78
C SER A 81 -24.60 10.86 22.47
N ARG A 82 -24.68 9.53 22.56
CA ARG A 82 -24.70 8.63 21.39
C ARG A 82 -25.95 8.78 20.50
N TYR A 83 -27.06 9.23 21.09
CA TYR A 83 -28.32 9.44 20.38
C TYR A 83 -28.40 10.87 19.85
N GLU A 84 -28.02 11.84 20.70
CA GLU A 84 -28.07 13.26 20.39
C GLU A 84 -26.89 13.99 21.01
N TYR A 85 -25.90 14.32 20.17
CA TYR A 85 -24.65 14.92 20.64
C TYR A 85 -24.86 16.27 21.32
N GLY A 86 -25.87 17.06 20.94
CA GLY A 86 -26.07 18.37 21.58
C GLY A 86 -26.43 18.28 23.07
N ILE A 87 -26.90 17.14 23.56
CA ILE A 87 -27.06 16.89 25.01
C ILE A 87 -25.72 17.01 25.72
N SER A 88 -24.66 16.47 25.13
CA SER A 88 -23.30 16.55 25.67
C SER A 88 -22.87 18.02 25.84
N THR A 89 -23.16 18.84 24.84
CA THR A 89 -22.81 20.28 24.82
C THR A 89 -23.59 21.06 25.88
N VAL A 90 -24.90 20.79 26.02
CA VAL A 90 -25.76 21.45 27.02
C VAL A 90 -25.28 21.11 28.44
N HIS A 91 -25.09 19.83 28.74
CA HIS A 91 -24.75 19.38 30.08
C HIS A 91 -23.29 19.68 30.45
N ALA A 92 -22.35 19.64 29.50
CA ALA A 92 -20.96 20.05 29.73
C ALA A 92 -20.87 21.55 30.07
N LYS A 93 -21.61 22.41 29.35
CA LYS A 93 -21.67 23.84 29.67
C LYS A 93 -22.28 24.11 31.05
N LYS A 94 -23.26 23.30 31.47
CA LYS A 94 -23.85 23.41 32.80
C LYS A 94 -22.88 23.00 33.90
N LEU A 95 -22.10 21.94 33.69
CA LEU A 95 -21.01 21.54 34.59
C LEU A 95 -19.98 22.67 34.74
N GLU A 96 -19.54 23.27 33.63
CA GLU A 96 -18.60 24.40 33.66
C GLU A 96 -19.15 25.59 34.46
N GLN A 97 -20.43 25.94 34.26
CA GLN A 97 -21.09 27.04 34.98
C GLN A 97 -21.14 26.86 36.50
N ILE A 98 -21.16 25.61 36.98
CA ILE A 98 -21.20 25.28 38.41
C ILE A 98 -19.81 24.90 38.98
N GLY A 99 -18.74 25.05 38.18
CA GLY A 99 -17.39 24.65 38.57
C GLY A 99 -17.18 23.13 38.69
N GLY A 100 -18.09 22.33 38.10
CA GLY A 100 -18.01 20.88 38.07
C GLY A 100 -17.13 20.36 36.94
N GLN A 101 -16.56 19.16 37.14
CA GLN A 101 -15.72 18.49 36.14
C GLN A 101 -16.48 17.38 35.42
N LEU A 102 -16.07 17.11 34.18
CA LEU A 102 -16.50 15.93 33.45
C LEU A 102 -15.86 14.69 34.07
N SER A 103 -16.66 13.64 34.23
CA SER A 103 -16.16 12.30 34.50
C SER A 103 -15.44 11.74 33.27
N GLU A 104 -14.54 10.78 33.48
CA GLU A 104 -13.84 10.08 32.39
C GLU A 104 -14.82 9.48 31.37
N LYS A 105 -15.92 8.87 31.84
CA LYS A 105 -16.95 8.29 30.97
C LYS A 105 -17.69 9.35 30.16
N SER A 106 -18.00 10.49 30.77
CA SER A 106 -18.64 11.60 30.06
C SER A 106 -17.72 12.18 28.98
N LEU A 107 -16.43 12.36 29.29
CA LEU A 107 -15.43 12.81 28.33
C LEU A 107 -15.26 11.82 27.17
N LEU A 108 -15.21 10.52 27.46
CA LEU A 108 -15.16 9.46 26.46
C LEU A 108 -16.36 9.51 25.51
N GLU A 109 -17.58 9.64 26.04
CA GLU A 109 -18.79 9.72 25.21
C GLU A 109 -18.88 11.02 24.41
N ILE A 110 -18.32 12.13 24.91
CA ILE A 110 -18.17 13.37 24.13
C ILE A 110 -17.26 13.12 22.93
N ILE A 111 -16.05 12.58 23.14
CA ILE A 111 -15.09 12.36 22.04
C ILE A 111 -15.63 11.34 21.04
N ARG A 112 -16.11 10.18 21.51
CA ARG A 112 -16.62 9.09 20.68
C ARG A 112 -17.74 9.54 19.74
N ASN A 113 -18.66 10.37 20.23
CA ASN A 113 -19.85 10.78 19.48
C ASN A 113 -19.72 12.17 18.84
N ASN A 114 -18.55 12.81 18.91
CA ASN A 114 -18.33 14.14 18.37
C ASN A 114 -18.59 14.17 16.84
N PRO A 115 -19.48 15.06 16.34
CA PRO A 115 -19.70 15.23 14.92
C PRO A 115 -18.65 16.11 14.24
N GLY A 116 -17.73 16.75 14.98
CA GLY A 116 -16.62 17.53 14.42
C GLY A 116 -17.02 18.87 13.78
N ARG A 117 -18.17 19.44 14.15
CA ARG A 117 -18.72 20.67 13.52
C ARG A 117 -17.99 21.95 13.93
N VAL A 118 -17.58 22.03 15.20
CA VAL A 118 -16.92 23.21 15.77
C VAL A 118 -15.47 22.88 16.08
N HIS A 119 -15.28 21.79 16.83
CA HIS A 119 -13.98 21.23 17.16
C HIS A 119 -13.95 19.76 16.76
N ASP A 120 -12.87 19.34 16.12
CA ASP A 120 -12.63 17.91 15.94
C ASP A 120 -12.19 17.26 17.25
N SER A 121 -12.13 15.92 17.27
CA SER A 121 -11.83 15.16 18.48
C SER A 121 -10.43 15.45 19.02
N TRP A 122 -9.47 15.74 18.13
CA TRP A 122 -8.12 16.18 18.51
C TRP A 122 -8.13 17.54 19.20
N GLU A 123 -8.85 18.52 18.66
CA GLU A 123 -9.02 19.84 19.26
C GLU A 123 -9.72 19.78 20.62
N LEU A 124 -10.72 18.89 20.76
CA LEU A 124 -11.38 18.66 22.04
C LEU A 124 -10.42 18.06 23.07
N LEU A 125 -9.64 17.03 22.69
CA LEU A 125 -8.65 16.42 23.59
C LEU A 125 -7.63 17.44 24.11
N LYS A 126 -7.13 18.33 23.23
CA LYS A 126 -6.16 19.37 23.61
C LYS A 126 -6.67 20.40 24.60
N ARG A 127 -7.98 20.47 24.87
CA ARG A 127 -8.54 21.31 25.93
C ARG A 127 -8.39 20.70 27.31
N PHE A 128 -8.14 19.40 27.38
CA PHE A 128 -7.92 18.69 28.62
C PHE A 128 -6.42 18.46 28.84
N PRO A 129 -5.94 18.56 30.09
CA PRO A 129 -4.55 18.21 30.43
C PRO A 129 -4.20 16.78 29.99
N LYS A 130 -2.94 16.55 29.62
CA LYS A 130 -2.48 15.24 29.12
C LYS A 130 -2.64 14.13 30.15
N GLU A 131 -2.72 14.43 31.46
CA GLU A 131 -2.95 13.41 32.49
C GLU A 131 -4.32 12.72 32.35
N PHE A 132 -5.27 13.32 31.64
CA PHE A 132 -6.59 12.72 31.36
C PHE A 132 -6.61 11.89 30.07
N TRP A 133 -5.49 11.80 29.35
CA TRP A 133 -5.40 11.09 28.07
C TRP A 133 -5.16 9.60 28.30
N VAL A 134 -6.21 8.91 28.76
CA VAL A 134 -6.20 7.45 28.93
C VAL A 134 -6.40 6.73 27.59
N ASP A 135 -5.92 5.49 27.50
CA ASP A 135 -5.94 4.67 26.27
C ASP A 135 -7.32 4.62 25.59
N ASP A 136 -8.39 4.37 26.34
CA ASP A 136 -9.76 4.30 25.82
C ASP A 136 -10.20 5.61 25.15
N LEU A 137 -9.77 6.74 25.71
CA LEU A 137 -10.10 8.07 25.22
C LEU A 137 -9.34 8.38 23.94
N LEU A 138 -8.04 8.05 23.91
CA LEU A 138 -7.20 8.20 22.72
C LEU A 138 -7.70 7.32 21.57
N LEU A 139 -8.02 6.05 21.85
CA LEU A 139 -8.57 5.13 20.86
C LEU A 139 -9.93 5.62 20.32
N ALA A 140 -10.82 6.13 21.18
CA ALA A 140 -12.08 6.71 20.74
C ALA A 140 -11.87 7.94 19.83
N ALA A 141 -10.84 8.75 20.08
CA ALA A 141 -10.50 9.86 19.20
C ALA A 141 -9.97 9.40 17.84
N VAL A 142 -9.17 8.33 17.79
CA VAL A 142 -8.71 7.72 16.54
C VAL A 142 -9.88 7.17 15.73
N GLU A 143 -10.72 6.32 16.33
CA GLU A 143 -11.92 5.74 15.70
C GLU A 143 -12.86 6.84 15.17
N ASN A 144 -13.09 7.89 15.97
CA ASN A 144 -13.92 9.02 15.56
C ASN A 144 -13.27 9.80 14.40
N THR A 145 -11.96 10.03 14.44
CA THR A 145 -11.24 10.76 13.38
C THR A 145 -11.34 10.00 12.05
N ILE A 146 -11.06 8.70 12.04
CA ILE A 146 -11.21 7.85 10.86
C ILE A 146 -12.64 7.93 10.32
N SER A 147 -13.63 7.63 11.15
CA SER A 147 -15.04 7.56 10.70
C SER A 147 -15.64 8.90 10.23
N ARG A 148 -15.09 10.05 10.66
CA ARG A 148 -15.63 11.38 10.34
C ARG A 148 -14.83 12.16 9.31
N LYS A 149 -13.54 11.88 9.18
CA LYS A 149 -12.63 12.61 8.30
C LYS A 149 -12.30 11.85 7.02
N THR A 150 -12.52 10.55 6.99
CA THR A 150 -12.43 9.78 5.76
C THR A 150 -13.52 10.22 4.78
N TYR A 151 -13.13 10.45 3.53
CA TYR A 151 -14.03 10.79 2.43
C TYR A 151 -13.70 9.94 1.20
N GLU A 152 -14.64 9.85 0.26
CA GLU A 152 -14.44 9.12 -0.98
C GLU A 152 -14.04 10.08 -2.11
N GLU A 153 -12.97 9.74 -2.82
CA GLU A 153 -12.52 10.45 -4.01
C GLU A 153 -12.10 9.43 -5.07
N ASN A 154 -12.70 9.51 -6.26
CA ASN A 154 -12.46 8.57 -7.37
C ASN A 154 -12.63 7.08 -6.99
N GLY A 155 -13.60 6.76 -6.12
CA GLY A 155 -13.86 5.39 -5.64
C GLY A 155 -12.91 4.91 -4.55
N LYS A 156 -11.98 5.75 -4.09
CA LYS A 156 -10.97 5.44 -3.06
C LYS A 156 -11.31 6.16 -1.76
N GLN A 157 -11.16 5.46 -0.63
CA GLN A 157 -11.40 6.02 0.70
C GLN A 157 -10.12 6.70 1.18
N ILE A 158 -10.16 8.02 1.33
CA ILE A 158 -9.01 8.86 1.65
C ILE A 158 -9.18 9.49 3.04
N LEU A 159 -8.16 9.34 3.88
CA LEU A 159 -8.01 10.08 5.12
C LEU A 159 -7.01 11.22 4.90
N PRO A 160 -7.36 12.50 5.15
CA PRO A 160 -6.42 13.61 4.99
C PRO A 160 -5.13 13.40 5.78
N LEU A 161 -3.97 13.81 5.21
CA LEU A 161 -2.65 13.65 5.84
C LEU A 161 -2.60 14.19 7.28
N LYS A 162 -3.22 15.35 7.50
CA LYS A 162 -3.31 15.96 8.83
C LYS A 162 -4.08 15.09 9.83
N SER A 163 -5.17 14.46 9.39
CA SER A 163 -5.98 13.55 10.21
C SER A 163 -5.26 12.22 10.45
N LEU A 164 -4.55 11.70 9.45
CA LEU A 164 -3.68 10.54 9.65
C LEU A 164 -2.57 10.85 10.67
N ALA A 165 -1.94 12.02 10.59
CA ALA A 165 -0.90 12.45 11.52
C ALA A 165 -1.44 12.53 12.96
N GLN A 166 -2.66 13.07 13.14
CA GLN A 166 -3.35 13.04 14.43
C GLN A 166 -3.55 11.60 14.92
N CYS A 167 -4.05 10.70 14.07
CA CYS A 167 -4.22 9.29 14.43
C CYS A 167 -2.89 8.65 14.86
N MET A 168 -1.80 8.86 14.13
CA MET A 168 -0.49 8.30 14.47
C MET A 168 0.03 8.80 15.82
N ILE A 169 -0.11 10.10 16.11
CA ILE A 169 0.30 10.68 17.40
C ILE A 169 -0.56 10.11 18.54
N LEU A 170 -1.87 10.07 18.35
CA LEU A 170 -2.79 9.50 19.35
C LEU A 170 -2.45 8.03 19.63
N LEU A 171 -2.25 7.23 18.58
CA LEU A 171 -1.85 5.84 18.71
C LEU A 171 -0.52 5.70 19.41
N GLN A 172 0.48 6.55 19.15
CA GLN A 172 1.78 6.51 19.83
C GLN A 172 1.66 6.76 21.33
N ASN A 173 0.72 7.60 21.76
CA ASN A 173 0.51 7.92 23.17
C ASN A 173 -0.33 6.88 23.94
N ILE A 174 -0.83 5.82 23.28
CA ILE A 174 -1.50 4.69 23.96
C ILE A 174 -0.46 3.81 24.67
N ASP A 175 -0.61 3.54 25.95
CA ASP A 175 0.33 2.73 26.71
C ASP A 175 0.19 1.23 26.35
N HIS A 176 -1.04 0.72 26.29
CA HIS A 176 -1.32 -0.71 26.05
C HIS A 176 -1.64 -0.98 24.57
N LYS A 177 -0.62 -0.98 23.71
CA LYS A 177 -0.77 -1.18 22.25
C LYS A 177 -1.55 -2.44 21.87
N GLN A 178 -1.42 -3.51 22.64
CA GLN A 178 -2.12 -4.78 22.44
C GLN A 178 -3.66 -4.67 22.52
N ASN A 179 -4.17 -3.60 23.13
CA ASN A 179 -5.61 -3.34 23.23
C ASN A 179 -6.15 -2.58 22.01
N ILE A 180 -5.28 -2.09 21.12
CA ILE A 180 -5.70 -1.47 19.87
C ILE A 180 -6.28 -2.57 18.99
N LYS A 181 -7.55 -2.39 18.62
CA LYS A 181 -8.27 -3.37 17.80
C LYS A 181 -7.64 -3.44 16.40
N GLN A 182 -7.58 -4.66 15.88
CA GLN A 182 -7.04 -4.95 14.55
C GLN A 182 -7.77 -4.17 13.44
N ASP A 183 -9.10 -4.04 13.51
CA ASP A 183 -9.91 -3.30 12.52
C ASP A 183 -9.49 -1.83 12.38
N VAL A 184 -9.13 -1.17 13.48
CA VAL A 184 -8.63 0.22 13.47
C VAL A 184 -7.28 0.30 12.76
N LEU A 185 -6.37 -0.64 13.01
CA LEU A 185 -5.06 -0.66 12.37
C LEU A 185 -5.17 -1.00 10.88
N ASP A 186 -5.98 -1.99 10.53
CA ASP A 186 -6.18 -2.44 9.16
C ASP A 186 -6.76 -1.30 8.30
N VAL A 187 -7.71 -0.51 8.83
CA VAL A 187 -8.25 0.68 8.15
C VAL A 187 -7.17 1.75 7.95
N LEU A 188 -6.33 2.02 8.96
CA LEU A 188 -5.24 2.99 8.84
C LEU A 188 -4.17 2.54 7.84
N VAL A 189 -3.82 1.25 7.84
CA VAL A 189 -2.93 0.65 6.84
C VAL A 189 -3.52 0.84 5.45
N GLY A 190 -4.81 0.57 5.26
CA GLY A 190 -5.50 0.82 3.99
C GLY A 190 -5.34 2.26 3.50
N HIS A 191 -5.56 3.24 4.37
CA HIS A 191 -5.35 4.67 4.04
C HIS A 191 -3.88 5.02 3.73
N ILE A 192 -2.93 4.40 4.43
CA ILE A 192 -1.50 4.62 4.19
C ILE A 192 -1.08 4.05 2.83
N LEU A 193 -1.55 2.85 2.48
CA LEU A 193 -1.29 2.22 1.18
C LEU A 193 -1.86 3.07 0.05
N GLU A 194 -3.12 3.49 0.18
CA GLU A 194 -3.83 4.33 -0.79
C GLU A 194 -3.14 5.68 -1.02
N GLY A 195 -2.72 6.34 0.08
CA GLY A 195 -2.01 7.62 0.02
C GLY A 195 -0.52 7.50 -0.30
N LYS A 196 0.03 6.28 -0.46
CA LYS A 196 1.47 6.00 -0.62
C LYS A 196 2.34 6.65 0.46
N ILE A 197 1.87 6.62 1.71
CA ILE A 197 2.51 7.22 2.88
C ILE A 197 3.41 6.17 3.56
N SER A 198 4.26 5.51 2.78
CA SER A 198 4.84 4.22 3.16
C SER A 198 5.73 4.27 4.41
N ASN A 199 6.26 5.44 4.78
CA ASN A 199 7.01 5.65 6.03
C ASN A 199 6.16 5.50 7.30
N ALA A 200 4.84 5.64 7.20
CA ALA A 200 3.90 5.50 8.31
C ALA A 200 3.51 4.03 8.59
N LEU A 201 3.87 3.09 7.72
CA LEU A 201 3.53 1.67 7.90
C LEU A 201 4.24 1.06 9.10
N GLN A 202 5.55 1.26 9.21
CA GLN A 202 6.36 0.53 10.18
C GLN A 202 5.91 0.73 11.64
N PRO A 203 5.61 1.95 12.12
CA PRO A 203 5.14 2.13 13.49
C PRO A 203 3.82 1.39 13.78
N LEU A 204 2.92 1.27 12.78
CA LEU A 204 1.67 0.53 12.94
C LEU A 204 1.91 -0.98 12.96
N LEU A 205 2.77 -1.48 12.07
CA LEU A 205 3.06 -2.91 11.97
C LEU A 205 3.78 -3.45 13.21
N GLN A 206 4.56 -2.61 13.90
CA GLN A 206 5.23 -2.99 15.15
C GLN A 206 4.28 -3.31 16.31
N TYR A 207 2.99 -2.94 16.21
CA TYR A 207 1.99 -3.32 17.23
C TYR A 207 1.62 -4.81 17.15
N GLY A 208 1.91 -5.48 16.03
CA GLY A 208 1.78 -6.94 15.89
C GLY A 208 0.36 -7.49 15.79
N THR A 209 -0.67 -6.62 15.74
CA THR A 209 -2.08 -7.01 15.63
C THR A 209 -2.68 -6.76 14.25
N THR A 210 -1.96 -6.10 13.33
CA THR A 210 -2.41 -5.85 11.95
C THR A 210 -2.52 -7.14 11.14
N SER A 211 -3.55 -7.28 10.32
CA SER A 211 -3.70 -8.42 9.41
C SER A 211 -2.99 -8.22 8.07
N LEU A 212 -2.89 -9.29 7.30
CA LEU A 212 -2.40 -9.24 5.91
C LEU A 212 -3.45 -8.72 4.92
N GLU A 213 -4.74 -8.71 5.30
CA GLU A 213 -5.86 -8.44 4.39
C GLU A 213 -5.74 -7.10 3.63
N PRO A 214 -5.40 -5.95 4.27
CA PRO A 214 -5.27 -4.67 3.55
C PRO A 214 -4.23 -4.68 2.43
N PHE A 215 -3.18 -5.50 2.58
CA PHE A 215 -2.12 -5.67 1.60
C PHE A 215 -2.53 -6.60 0.47
N LEU A 216 -3.24 -7.69 0.78
CA LEU A 216 -3.72 -8.66 -0.20
C LEU A 216 -4.74 -8.04 -1.16
N GLU A 217 -5.66 -7.21 -0.65
CA GLU A 217 -6.62 -6.44 -1.47
C GLU A 217 -5.95 -5.54 -2.51
N ARG A 218 -4.71 -5.11 -2.24
CA ARG A 218 -3.97 -4.11 -3.03
C ARG A 218 -2.66 -4.64 -3.57
N ILE A 219 -2.51 -5.96 -3.66
CA ILE A 219 -1.24 -6.62 -3.96
C ILE A 219 -0.57 -6.09 -5.24
N GLU A 220 -1.36 -5.71 -6.25
CA GLU A 220 -0.87 -5.16 -7.52
C GLU A 220 -0.39 -3.72 -7.45
N GLU A 221 -0.85 -2.95 -6.47
CA GLU A 221 -0.51 -1.53 -6.29
C GLU A 221 0.63 -1.31 -5.29
N LEU A 222 1.04 -2.35 -4.56
CA LEU A 222 2.08 -2.25 -3.54
C LEU A 222 3.43 -1.79 -4.11
N THR A 223 4.02 -0.80 -3.47
CA THR A 223 5.36 -0.31 -3.83
C THR A 223 6.45 -1.24 -3.30
N PRO A 224 7.68 -1.20 -3.86
CA PRO A 224 8.81 -2.00 -3.36
C PRO A 224 9.06 -1.82 -1.86
N TYR A 225 8.94 -0.60 -1.35
CA TYR A 225 9.16 -0.35 0.08
C TYR A 225 8.03 -0.89 0.95
N GLN A 226 6.77 -0.81 0.50
CA GLN A 226 5.64 -1.42 1.22
C GLN A 226 5.80 -2.95 1.31
N ILE A 227 6.21 -3.58 0.21
CA ILE A 227 6.52 -5.02 0.16
C ILE A 227 7.64 -5.37 1.16
N TYR A 228 8.68 -4.54 1.23
CA TYR A 228 9.75 -4.71 2.20
C TYR A 228 9.26 -4.61 3.65
N GLN A 229 8.40 -3.64 3.97
CA GLN A 229 7.81 -3.49 5.30
C GLN A 229 6.95 -4.70 5.69
N ILE A 230 6.23 -5.30 4.74
CA ILE A 230 5.50 -6.56 4.98
C ILE A 230 6.49 -7.68 5.37
N TYR A 231 7.55 -7.87 4.60
CA TYR A 231 8.57 -8.89 4.91
C TYR A 231 9.19 -8.72 6.30
N LYS A 232 9.49 -7.47 6.70
CA LYS A 232 10.13 -7.20 7.99
C LYS A 232 9.23 -7.44 9.20
N ASN A 233 7.92 -7.28 9.05
CA ASN A 233 7.00 -7.26 10.19
C ASN A 233 6.09 -8.49 10.28
N PHE A 234 6.02 -9.33 9.25
CA PHE A 234 5.21 -10.55 9.25
C PHE A 234 6.07 -11.83 9.24
N PRO A 235 5.68 -12.89 9.98
CA PRO A 235 6.38 -14.16 9.95
C PRO A 235 6.39 -14.80 8.55
N LEU A 236 7.52 -15.38 8.15
CA LEU A 236 7.67 -16.03 6.85
C LEU A 236 6.71 -17.22 6.63
N ASP A 237 6.31 -17.91 7.69
CA ASP A 237 5.32 -18.98 7.61
C ASP A 237 3.95 -18.44 7.17
N SER A 238 3.53 -17.29 7.70
CA SER A 238 2.28 -16.62 7.30
C SER A 238 2.37 -16.02 5.90
N LEU A 239 3.53 -15.48 5.51
CA LEU A 239 3.71 -14.91 4.18
C LEU A 239 3.71 -15.99 3.09
N LYS A 240 4.28 -17.15 3.38
CA LYS A 240 4.33 -18.29 2.46
C LYS A 240 2.96 -18.83 2.09
N THR A 241 1.96 -18.74 2.97
CA THR A 241 0.59 -19.21 2.65
C THR A 241 -0.08 -18.33 1.59
N GLU A 242 0.34 -17.07 1.48
CA GLU A 242 -0.15 -16.12 0.49
C GLU A 242 0.78 -16.10 -0.74
N GLU A 243 0.63 -17.09 -1.63
CA GLU A 243 1.52 -17.34 -2.77
C GLU A 243 1.87 -16.06 -3.56
N GLY A 244 0.86 -15.30 -3.97
CA GLY A 244 1.06 -14.06 -4.74
C GLY A 244 1.94 -13.03 -4.02
N LEU A 245 1.69 -12.82 -2.72
CA LEU A 245 2.43 -11.85 -1.92
C LEU A 245 3.85 -12.34 -1.68
N PHE A 246 4.02 -13.63 -1.36
CA PHE A 246 5.33 -14.26 -1.20
C PHE A 246 6.19 -14.09 -2.45
N PHE A 247 5.62 -14.33 -3.65
CA PHE A 247 6.32 -14.10 -4.91
C PHE A 247 6.77 -12.65 -5.09
N LYS A 248 5.91 -11.68 -4.75
CA LYS A 248 6.28 -10.26 -4.81
C LYS A 248 7.41 -9.91 -3.83
N ILE A 249 7.40 -10.48 -2.63
CA ILE A 249 8.47 -10.31 -1.64
C ILE A 249 9.80 -10.84 -2.17
N VAL A 250 9.82 -12.08 -2.69
CA VAL A 250 11.02 -12.69 -3.29
C VAL A 250 11.56 -11.85 -4.43
N ASN A 251 10.69 -11.38 -5.33
CA ASN A 251 11.06 -10.52 -6.44
C ASN A 251 11.68 -9.20 -5.98
N THR A 252 11.01 -8.50 -5.06
CA THR A 252 11.44 -7.19 -4.57
C THR A 252 12.80 -7.27 -3.88
N LEU A 253 12.96 -8.19 -2.93
CA LEU A 253 14.22 -8.35 -2.19
C LEU A 253 15.34 -8.93 -3.07
N GLY A 254 14.98 -9.77 -4.03
CA GLY A 254 15.93 -10.33 -5.00
C GLY A 254 16.48 -9.27 -5.95
N LYS A 255 15.61 -8.40 -6.47
CA LYS A 255 15.93 -7.37 -7.47
C LYS A 255 16.65 -6.17 -6.89
N PHE A 256 16.22 -5.69 -5.73
CA PHE A 256 16.73 -4.43 -5.17
C PHE A 256 17.77 -4.68 -4.07
N GLN A 257 18.90 -3.99 -4.14
CA GLN A 257 19.92 -3.99 -3.09
C GLN A 257 19.61 -2.98 -1.98
N LYS A 258 18.78 -1.99 -2.27
CA LYS A 258 18.36 -0.93 -1.35
C LYS A 258 16.86 -0.68 -1.51
N PRO A 259 16.17 -0.18 -0.47
CA PRO A 259 14.81 0.33 -0.60
C PRO A 259 14.67 1.31 -1.77
N VAL A 260 13.66 1.10 -2.60
CA VAL A 260 13.31 1.99 -3.72
C VAL A 260 11.99 2.66 -3.41
N PHE A 261 11.98 3.98 -3.56
CA PHE A 261 10.83 4.84 -3.34
C PHE A 261 10.44 5.52 -4.64
N SER A 262 9.16 5.57 -4.92
CA SER A 262 8.63 6.42 -6.00
C SER A 262 8.75 7.91 -5.63
N GLN A 263 8.76 8.79 -6.64
CA GLN A 263 8.76 10.24 -6.39
C GLN A 263 7.53 10.68 -5.59
N GLU A 264 6.39 10.03 -5.82
CA GLU A 264 5.14 10.27 -5.11
C GLU A 264 5.24 9.88 -3.63
N GLU A 265 5.81 8.72 -3.30
CA GLU A 265 6.08 8.32 -1.91
C GLU A 265 6.99 9.32 -1.18
N VAL A 266 8.03 9.82 -1.85
CA VAL A 266 8.93 10.82 -1.28
C VAL A 266 8.19 12.12 -1.01
N GLN A 267 7.41 12.62 -1.98
CA GLN A 267 6.62 13.86 -1.83
C GLN A 267 5.60 13.75 -0.71
N THR A 268 4.78 12.68 -0.70
CA THR A 268 3.75 12.52 0.32
C THR A 268 4.36 12.26 1.70
N SER A 269 5.50 11.56 1.78
CA SER A 269 6.26 11.41 3.03
C SER A 269 6.69 12.77 3.59
N ASP A 270 7.18 13.69 2.76
CA ASP A 270 7.62 15.02 3.19
C ASP A 270 6.44 15.87 3.67
N GLU A 271 5.29 15.80 2.99
CA GLU A 271 4.05 16.47 3.42
C GLU A 271 3.50 15.89 4.73
N PHE A 272 3.60 14.57 4.90
CA PHE A 272 3.21 13.90 6.11
C PHE A 272 4.12 14.28 7.29
N LYS A 273 5.44 14.32 7.08
CA LYS A 273 6.42 14.83 8.05
C LYS A 273 6.10 16.26 8.47
N LYS A 274 5.77 17.16 7.53
CA LYS A 274 5.33 18.54 7.85
C LYS A 274 4.07 18.55 8.72
N SER A 275 3.09 17.69 8.40
CA SER A 275 1.86 17.57 9.18
C SER A 275 2.14 17.13 10.63
N LEU A 276 3.07 16.20 10.85
CA LEU A 276 3.49 15.79 12.19
C LEU A 276 4.22 16.91 12.95
N GLN A 277 5.08 17.67 12.25
CA GLN A 277 5.79 18.83 12.83
C GLN A 277 4.81 19.92 13.31
N GLU A 278 3.70 20.16 12.62
CA GLU A 278 2.66 21.09 13.09
C GLU A 278 2.10 20.72 14.47
N PHE A 279 2.15 19.43 14.83
CA PHE A 279 1.67 18.93 16.12
C PHE A 279 2.79 18.80 17.16
N GLY A 280 4.03 19.15 16.82
CA GLY A 280 5.16 19.18 17.76
C GLY A 280 5.81 17.82 18.03
N GLU A 281 5.48 16.78 17.28
CA GLU A 281 6.05 15.44 17.45
C GLU A 281 6.70 14.94 16.15
N PHE A 282 8.00 14.65 16.20
CA PHE A 282 8.79 14.20 15.03
C PHE A 282 9.38 12.80 15.21
N SER A 283 9.31 12.20 16.40
CA SER A 283 9.99 10.95 16.72
C SER A 283 9.29 9.69 16.20
N VAL A 284 8.12 9.82 15.57
CA VAL A 284 7.25 8.67 15.22
C VAL A 284 7.72 7.94 13.96
N LEU A 285 8.51 8.59 13.11
CA LEU A 285 8.78 8.10 11.76
C LEU A 285 10.20 7.63 11.57
N ASN A 286 10.32 6.55 10.80
CA ASN A 286 11.59 6.18 10.21
C ASN A 286 11.90 7.10 9.04
N ASP A 287 13.16 7.52 8.99
CA ASP A 287 13.62 8.30 7.86
C ASP A 287 13.82 7.39 6.65
N LEU A 288 13.10 7.69 5.55
CA LEU A 288 13.29 7.02 4.27
C LEU A 288 14.71 7.24 3.70
N SER A 289 15.48 8.16 4.29
CA SER A 289 16.88 8.41 3.94
C SER A 289 17.83 7.28 4.36
N HIS A 290 17.40 6.38 5.26
CA HIS A 290 18.25 5.27 5.69
C HIS A 290 18.36 4.22 4.58
N SER A 291 19.58 4.10 4.03
CA SER A 291 19.91 3.04 3.07
C SER A 291 20.14 1.72 3.82
N GLU A 292 19.06 1.02 4.14
CA GLU A 292 19.17 -0.38 4.55
C GLU A 292 19.69 -1.20 3.35
N ASP A 293 20.66 -2.08 3.60
CA ASP A 293 21.16 -3.02 2.59
C ASP A 293 20.30 -4.27 2.62
N LEU A 294 19.45 -4.44 1.60
CA LEU A 294 18.52 -5.58 1.49
C LEU A 294 19.21 -6.91 1.18
N SER A 295 20.54 -6.91 1.02
CA SER A 295 21.28 -8.12 0.68
C SER A 295 21.19 -9.19 1.76
N GLN A 296 21.22 -8.81 3.04
CA GLN A 296 21.12 -9.77 4.14
C GLN A 296 19.71 -10.35 4.26
N GLU A 297 18.70 -9.51 4.11
CA GLU A 297 17.30 -9.90 4.12
C GLU A 297 16.98 -10.89 2.99
N TYR A 298 17.49 -10.64 1.78
CA TYR A 298 17.35 -11.59 0.69
C TYR A 298 18.05 -12.93 0.97
N LEU A 299 19.26 -12.90 1.56
CA LEU A 299 19.96 -14.14 1.92
C LEU A 299 19.18 -14.97 2.94
N GLN A 300 18.58 -14.33 3.93
CA GLN A 300 17.71 -14.98 4.93
C GLN A 300 16.46 -15.58 4.26
N LEU A 301 15.77 -14.82 3.41
CA LEU A 301 14.61 -15.32 2.68
C LEU A 301 14.95 -16.52 1.80
N ARG A 302 16.09 -16.46 1.10
CA ARG A 302 16.57 -17.56 0.25
C ARG A 302 16.92 -18.80 1.06
N GLN A 303 17.57 -18.62 2.22
CA GLN A 303 17.86 -19.72 3.13
C GLN A 303 16.56 -20.40 3.57
N TYR A 304 15.57 -19.62 4.00
CA TYR A 304 14.26 -20.13 4.37
C TYR A 304 13.58 -20.91 3.22
N ILE A 305 13.63 -20.39 1.98
CA ILE A 305 13.10 -21.08 0.79
C ILE A 305 13.78 -22.44 0.60
N SER A 306 15.12 -22.47 0.69
CA SER A 306 15.91 -23.67 0.49
C SER A 306 15.68 -24.71 1.59
N GLU A 307 15.59 -24.30 2.85
CA GLU A 307 15.35 -25.19 4.00
C GLU A 307 13.97 -25.84 3.94
N ASN A 308 12.98 -25.12 3.41
CA ASN A 308 11.61 -25.61 3.24
C ASN A 308 11.37 -26.28 1.88
N GLU A 309 12.38 -26.31 1.01
CA GLU A 309 12.34 -26.84 -0.36
C GLU A 309 11.19 -26.27 -1.19
N LEU A 310 10.90 -24.97 -1.04
CA LEU A 310 9.78 -24.33 -1.73
C LEU A 310 10.03 -24.23 -3.24
N ASP A 311 11.25 -23.85 -3.59
CA ASP A 311 11.79 -23.77 -4.95
C ASP A 311 11.81 -25.13 -5.66
N LYS A 312 12.04 -26.23 -4.93
CA LYS A 312 11.98 -27.59 -5.51
C LYS A 312 10.55 -28.05 -5.81
N LYS A 313 9.55 -27.50 -5.12
CA LYS A 313 8.12 -27.84 -5.30
C LYS A 313 7.44 -26.92 -6.31
N ASP A 314 7.87 -25.66 -6.37
CA ASP A 314 7.29 -24.62 -7.22
C ASP A 314 8.28 -24.18 -8.30
N LEU A 315 7.97 -24.56 -9.55
CA LEU A 315 8.78 -24.19 -10.71
C LEU A 315 8.85 -22.68 -10.93
N LYS A 316 7.77 -21.94 -10.67
CA LYS A 316 7.75 -20.48 -10.87
C LYS A 316 8.73 -19.81 -9.90
N LEU A 317 8.81 -20.31 -8.66
CA LEU A 317 9.79 -19.84 -7.69
C LEU A 317 11.22 -20.20 -8.09
N ALA A 318 11.45 -21.43 -8.59
CA ALA A 318 12.75 -21.84 -9.11
C ALA A 318 13.25 -20.94 -10.26
N LEU A 319 12.41 -20.71 -11.27
CA LEU A 319 12.73 -19.85 -12.41
C LEU A 319 13.03 -18.42 -11.96
N ASN A 320 12.24 -17.91 -11.01
CA ASN A 320 12.43 -16.59 -10.47
C ASN A 320 13.77 -16.44 -9.72
N LEU A 321 14.15 -17.43 -8.89
CA LEU A 321 15.44 -17.43 -8.21
C LEU A 321 16.62 -17.51 -9.17
N LEU A 322 16.52 -18.29 -10.26
CA LEU A 322 17.54 -18.29 -11.31
C LEU A 322 17.74 -16.90 -11.92
N ARG A 323 16.62 -16.24 -12.28
CA ARG A 323 16.65 -14.88 -12.82
C ARG A 323 17.23 -13.88 -11.83
N ILE A 324 16.85 -13.98 -10.56
CA ILE A 324 17.37 -13.12 -9.51
C ILE A 324 18.88 -13.24 -9.37
N GLU A 325 19.40 -14.46 -9.25
CA GLU A 325 20.83 -14.67 -9.09
C GLU A 325 21.58 -14.27 -10.37
N GLY A 326 21.15 -14.71 -11.55
CA GLY A 326 21.89 -14.53 -12.79
C GLY A 326 21.74 -13.16 -13.45
N VAL A 327 20.53 -12.59 -13.48
CA VAL A 327 20.23 -11.33 -14.17
C VAL A 327 20.33 -10.14 -13.22
N TYR A 328 19.64 -10.16 -12.08
CA TYR A 328 19.59 -9.00 -11.16
C TYR A 328 20.86 -8.87 -10.31
N ARG A 329 21.29 -9.95 -9.64
CA ARG A 329 22.45 -9.94 -8.73
C ARG A 329 23.79 -10.24 -9.40
N ASN A 330 23.78 -10.59 -10.69
CA ASN A 330 24.96 -10.87 -11.50
C ASN A 330 25.85 -12.02 -10.98
N ASN A 331 25.24 -12.99 -10.29
CA ASN A 331 25.87 -14.15 -9.69
C ASN A 331 25.62 -15.41 -10.54
N LEU A 332 26.38 -15.55 -11.63
CA LEU A 332 26.26 -16.70 -12.54
C LEU A 332 26.64 -18.02 -11.88
N GLU A 333 27.63 -18.03 -10.98
CA GLU A 333 28.05 -19.22 -10.25
C GLU A 333 26.87 -19.79 -9.47
N ARG A 334 26.18 -18.94 -8.69
CA ARG A 334 25.00 -19.36 -7.94
C ARG A 334 23.84 -19.76 -8.84
N ALA A 335 23.61 -19.04 -9.94
CA ALA A 335 22.58 -19.41 -10.90
C ALA A 335 22.82 -20.82 -11.48
N LEU A 336 24.07 -21.18 -11.79
CA LEU A 336 24.45 -22.52 -12.27
C LEU A 336 24.29 -23.60 -11.19
N GLU A 337 24.66 -23.31 -9.94
CA GLU A 337 24.42 -24.22 -8.81
C GLU A 337 22.92 -24.53 -8.64
N LEU A 338 22.09 -23.49 -8.64
CA LEU A 338 20.64 -23.63 -8.55
C LEU A 338 20.08 -24.39 -9.75
N TYR A 339 20.55 -24.09 -10.97
CA TYR A 339 20.15 -24.78 -12.18
C TYR A 339 20.42 -26.29 -12.09
N HIS A 340 21.63 -26.68 -11.66
CA HIS A 340 21.96 -28.09 -11.49
C HIS A 340 21.05 -28.77 -10.46
N SER A 341 20.78 -28.12 -9.34
CA SER A 341 19.83 -28.59 -8.33
C SER A 341 18.41 -28.75 -8.89
N TYR A 342 17.92 -27.75 -9.63
CA TYR A 342 16.56 -27.73 -10.18
C TYR A 342 16.34 -28.70 -11.32
N LEU A 343 17.38 -29.09 -12.08
CA LEU A 343 17.26 -30.18 -13.05
C LEU A 343 16.87 -31.50 -12.38
N LEU A 344 17.28 -31.72 -11.13
CA LEU A 344 16.94 -32.94 -10.39
C LEU A 344 15.46 -32.94 -9.94
N SER A 345 14.90 -31.78 -9.58
CA SER A 345 13.51 -31.66 -9.12
C SER A 345 12.50 -31.37 -10.23
N HIS A 346 12.90 -30.63 -11.27
CA HIS A 346 12.05 -30.12 -12.35
C HIS A 346 12.53 -30.57 -13.74
N GLY A 347 13.15 -31.75 -13.85
CA GLY A 347 13.77 -32.24 -15.09
C GLY A 347 12.84 -32.29 -16.32
N ASN A 348 11.54 -32.50 -16.12
CA ASN A 348 10.52 -32.45 -17.18
C ASN A 348 10.29 -31.03 -17.75
N LYS A 349 10.88 -30.00 -17.16
CA LYS A 349 10.81 -28.59 -17.56
C LYS A 349 12.21 -27.99 -17.77
N ALA A 350 13.20 -28.82 -18.11
CA ALA A 350 14.58 -28.41 -18.37
C ALA A 350 14.71 -27.22 -19.34
N ASN A 351 13.86 -27.14 -20.37
CA ASN A 351 13.92 -26.05 -21.36
C ASN A 351 13.67 -24.67 -20.74
N LYS A 352 12.75 -24.58 -19.76
CA LYS A 352 12.49 -23.31 -19.04
C LYS A 352 13.67 -22.92 -18.14
N LEU A 353 14.28 -23.91 -17.48
CA LEU A 353 15.47 -23.69 -16.64
C LEU A 353 16.68 -23.26 -17.49
N MET A 354 16.86 -23.90 -18.66
CA MET A 354 17.90 -23.56 -19.62
C MET A 354 17.74 -22.13 -20.15
N PHE A 355 16.51 -21.71 -20.45
CA PHE A 355 16.23 -20.34 -20.86
C PHE A 355 16.70 -19.30 -19.84
N GLU A 356 16.43 -19.50 -18.55
CA GLU A 356 16.88 -18.55 -17.51
C GLU A 356 18.41 -18.47 -17.42
N ILE A 357 19.12 -19.58 -17.66
CA ILE A 357 20.59 -19.58 -17.72
C ILE A 357 21.09 -18.91 -19.00
N LEU A 358 20.48 -19.17 -20.15
CA LEU A 358 20.78 -18.48 -21.40
C LEU A 358 20.62 -16.96 -21.24
N LEU A 359 19.50 -16.53 -20.66
CA LEU A 359 19.21 -15.12 -20.36
C LEU A 359 20.25 -14.51 -19.42
N SER A 360 20.63 -15.25 -18.38
CA SER A 360 21.67 -14.82 -17.43
C SER A 360 23.01 -14.60 -18.13
N PHE A 361 23.49 -15.56 -18.92
CA PHE A 361 24.75 -15.41 -19.66
C PHE A 361 24.68 -14.31 -20.72
N ALA A 362 23.57 -14.20 -21.46
CA ALA A 362 23.37 -13.17 -22.47
C ALA A 362 23.35 -11.77 -21.85
N SER A 363 22.61 -11.57 -20.76
CA SER A 363 22.59 -10.32 -20.01
C SER A 363 23.97 -9.95 -19.47
N GLN A 364 24.70 -10.91 -18.88
CA GLN A 364 26.06 -10.67 -18.41
C GLN A 364 27.04 -10.36 -19.54
N SER A 365 26.91 -11.02 -20.70
CA SER A 365 27.73 -10.75 -21.87
C SER A 365 27.57 -9.29 -22.31
N PHE A 366 26.33 -8.79 -22.32
CA PHE A 366 26.02 -7.42 -22.68
C PHE A 366 26.54 -6.42 -21.63
N LYS A 367 26.26 -6.66 -20.35
CA LYS A 367 26.71 -5.81 -19.21
C LYS A 367 28.22 -5.68 -19.16
N LYS A 368 28.94 -6.80 -19.26
CA LYS A 368 30.40 -6.87 -19.11
C LYS A 368 31.16 -6.72 -20.43
N SER A 369 30.45 -6.57 -21.55
CA SER A 369 31.03 -6.54 -22.91
C SER A 369 31.95 -7.76 -23.17
N ASN A 370 31.53 -8.95 -22.74
CA ASN A 370 32.31 -10.19 -22.88
C ASN A 370 31.67 -11.14 -23.91
N PRO A 371 32.23 -11.28 -25.12
CA PRO A 371 31.65 -12.12 -26.17
C PRO A 371 31.74 -13.63 -25.85
N ALA A 372 32.66 -14.07 -25.01
CA ALA A 372 32.73 -15.48 -24.60
C ALA A 372 31.49 -15.89 -23.79
N MET A 373 30.94 -14.98 -22.97
CA MET A 373 29.69 -15.25 -22.23
C MET A 373 28.50 -15.44 -23.18
N LEU A 374 28.47 -14.74 -24.32
CA LEU A 374 27.45 -14.93 -25.34
C LEU A 374 27.59 -16.27 -26.07
N GLN A 375 28.82 -16.78 -26.22
CA GLN A 375 29.03 -18.13 -26.74
C GLN A 375 28.53 -19.19 -25.74
N TYR A 376 28.79 -18.99 -24.44
CA TYR A 376 28.26 -19.89 -23.41
C TYR A 376 26.74 -19.88 -23.34
N SER A 377 26.07 -18.74 -23.54
CA SER A 377 24.60 -18.70 -23.53
C SER A 377 23.99 -19.59 -24.62
N GLN A 378 24.62 -19.68 -25.78
CA GLN A 378 24.15 -20.50 -26.92
C GLN A 378 24.21 -22.01 -26.63
N VAL A 379 25.03 -22.45 -25.67
CA VAL A 379 25.07 -23.86 -25.22
C VAL A 379 23.76 -24.25 -24.52
N PHE A 380 23.05 -23.28 -23.94
CA PHE A 380 21.78 -23.48 -23.24
C PHE A 380 20.56 -23.25 -24.17
N PHE A 381 20.75 -23.31 -25.48
CA PHE A 381 19.63 -23.28 -26.43
C PHE A 381 18.84 -24.61 -26.30
N PRO A 382 17.58 -24.60 -25.85
CA PRO A 382 16.84 -25.83 -25.65
C PRO A 382 16.39 -26.42 -27.00
N ALA A 383 16.41 -27.75 -27.13
CA ALA A 383 16.08 -28.42 -28.39
C ALA A 383 14.57 -28.39 -28.73
N ASP A 384 13.71 -28.39 -27.72
CA ASP A 384 12.24 -28.43 -27.87
C ASP A 384 11.58 -27.24 -27.18
N ASN A 385 11.29 -26.17 -27.92
CA ASN A 385 10.70 -24.95 -27.34
C ASN A 385 9.27 -24.73 -27.80
N SER A 386 8.45 -24.13 -26.93
CA SER A 386 7.22 -23.51 -27.40
C SER A 386 7.55 -22.31 -28.30
N GLU A 387 6.57 -21.85 -29.08
CA GLU A 387 6.72 -20.70 -29.97
C GLU A 387 7.14 -19.44 -29.18
N SER A 388 6.47 -19.19 -28.05
CA SER A 388 6.77 -18.07 -27.14
C SER A 388 8.17 -18.16 -26.53
N ASP A 389 8.60 -19.35 -26.11
CA ASP A 389 9.95 -19.55 -25.57
C ASP A 389 11.02 -19.28 -26.65
N THR A 390 10.76 -19.71 -27.89
CA THR A 390 11.67 -19.49 -29.03
C THR A 390 11.83 -18.01 -29.33
N VAL A 391 10.74 -17.24 -29.32
CA VAL A 391 10.77 -15.78 -29.50
C VAL A 391 11.61 -15.12 -28.43
N ASN A 392 11.43 -15.48 -27.16
CA ASN A 392 12.19 -14.91 -26.06
C ASN A 392 13.69 -15.24 -26.13
N ILE A 393 14.05 -16.44 -26.56
CA ILE A 393 15.44 -16.81 -26.84
C ILE A 393 16.02 -15.92 -27.95
N ILE A 394 15.32 -15.80 -29.08
CA ILE A 394 15.79 -15.01 -30.22
C ILE A 394 15.94 -13.53 -29.83
N ARG A 395 14.96 -12.95 -29.13
CA ARG A 395 15.03 -11.57 -28.61
C ARG A 395 16.25 -11.38 -27.73
N THR A 396 16.46 -12.31 -26.79
CA THR A 396 17.61 -12.29 -25.88
C THR A 396 18.94 -12.30 -26.64
N LEU A 397 19.06 -13.17 -27.65
CA LEU A 397 20.26 -13.26 -28.49
C LEU A 397 20.43 -12.03 -29.37
N MET A 398 19.37 -11.49 -29.98
CA MET A 398 19.43 -10.28 -30.80
C MET A 398 19.93 -9.08 -29.98
N LEU A 399 19.38 -8.89 -28.79
CA LEU A 399 19.80 -7.81 -27.90
C LEU A 399 21.24 -8.01 -27.42
N ALA A 400 21.65 -9.23 -27.07
CA ALA A 400 23.03 -9.49 -26.65
C ALA A 400 24.04 -9.31 -27.80
N ASN A 401 23.74 -9.81 -29.01
CA ASN A 401 24.60 -9.65 -30.19
C ASN A 401 24.76 -8.19 -30.57
N SER A 402 23.75 -7.33 -30.37
CA SER A 402 23.84 -5.90 -30.69
C SER A 402 25.00 -5.16 -30.02
N LYS A 403 25.55 -5.70 -28.93
CA LYS A 403 26.74 -5.16 -28.24
C LYS A 403 28.03 -5.38 -29.04
N PHE A 404 28.07 -6.42 -29.86
CA PHE A 404 29.28 -6.94 -30.51
C PHE A 404 29.19 -6.90 -32.03
N ASP A 405 28.03 -7.26 -32.57
CA ASP A 405 27.72 -7.36 -33.99
C ASP A 405 26.20 -7.22 -34.19
N VAL A 406 25.77 -6.03 -34.61
CA VAL A 406 24.35 -5.73 -34.88
C VAL A 406 23.82 -6.44 -36.14
N GLU A 407 24.70 -6.80 -37.08
CA GLU A 407 24.29 -7.52 -38.30
C GLU A 407 23.84 -8.94 -37.95
N LYS A 408 24.44 -9.56 -36.93
CA LYS A 408 23.96 -10.83 -36.40
C LYS A 408 22.58 -10.73 -35.77
N SER A 409 22.21 -9.58 -35.19
CA SER A 409 20.84 -9.33 -34.73
C SER A 409 19.85 -9.27 -35.89
N LEU A 410 20.25 -8.67 -37.02
CA LEU A 410 19.46 -8.63 -38.25
C LEU A 410 19.33 -10.01 -38.90
N GLU A 411 20.40 -10.80 -38.94
CA GLU A 411 20.39 -12.19 -39.44
C GLU A 411 19.40 -13.05 -38.63
N LEU A 412 19.47 -12.96 -37.30
CA LEU A 412 18.55 -13.64 -36.39
C LEU A 412 17.10 -13.22 -36.63
N TYR A 413 16.86 -11.92 -36.84
CA TYR A 413 15.51 -11.43 -37.16
C TYR A 413 15.01 -12.00 -38.51
N ASN A 414 15.78 -11.84 -39.58
CA ASN A 414 15.39 -12.24 -40.93
C ASN A 414 15.13 -13.75 -41.05
N THR A 415 15.94 -14.56 -40.35
CA THR A 415 15.78 -16.03 -40.33
C THR A 415 14.46 -16.46 -39.69
N ASN A 416 13.92 -15.65 -38.78
CA ASN A 416 12.83 -16.06 -37.90
C ASN A 416 11.51 -15.32 -38.16
N ILE A 417 11.54 -14.08 -38.63
CA ILE A 417 10.35 -13.22 -38.73
C ILE A 417 9.23 -13.82 -39.56
N GLU A 418 9.54 -14.52 -40.66
CA GLU A 418 8.52 -15.14 -41.50
C GLU A 418 7.74 -16.24 -40.80
N ALA A 419 8.39 -16.98 -39.90
CA ALA A 419 7.76 -18.06 -39.15
C ALA A 419 6.68 -17.53 -38.19
N PHE A 420 6.91 -16.33 -37.63
CA PHE A 420 6.02 -15.68 -36.66
C PHE A 420 5.01 -14.72 -37.30
N ALA A 421 5.33 -14.13 -38.45
CA ALA A 421 4.47 -13.16 -39.14
C ALA A 421 3.32 -13.80 -39.94
N LYS A 422 3.51 -15.02 -40.47
CA LYS A 422 2.54 -15.67 -41.39
C LYS A 422 1.33 -16.30 -40.69
N ARG A 423 1.28 -16.35 -39.35
CA ARG A 423 0.41 -17.30 -38.64
C ARG A 423 -0.82 -16.69 -37.96
N ASN A 424 -0.89 -15.37 -37.72
CA ASN A 424 -2.07 -14.64 -37.23
C ASN A 424 -1.97 -13.14 -37.57
N GLU A 425 -3.09 -12.48 -37.92
CA GLU A 425 -3.14 -11.01 -38.19
C GLU A 425 -2.84 -10.15 -36.94
N GLU A 426 -2.71 -10.77 -35.76
CA GLU A 426 -2.44 -10.13 -34.47
C GLU A 426 -1.33 -10.85 -33.66
N SER A 427 -0.30 -11.40 -34.32
CA SER A 427 0.82 -12.06 -33.64
C SER A 427 1.64 -11.07 -32.78
N LEU A 428 1.62 -11.27 -31.46
CA LEU A 428 2.40 -10.47 -30.50
C LEU A 428 3.91 -10.75 -30.68
N GLU A 429 4.24 -11.96 -31.08
CA GLU A 429 5.58 -12.52 -31.22
C GLU A 429 6.41 -11.77 -32.29
N SER A 430 5.85 -11.54 -33.48
CA SER A 430 6.53 -10.80 -34.54
C SER A 430 6.78 -9.35 -34.15
N SER A 431 5.83 -8.75 -33.43
CA SER A 431 5.95 -7.38 -32.91
C SER A 431 7.09 -7.26 -31.89
N LEU A 432 7.23 -8.23 -30.98
CA LEU A 432 8.29 -8.27 -29.98
C LEU A 432 9.68 -8.45 -30.62
N LEU A 433 9.80 -9.25 -31.69
CA LEU A 433 11.04 -9.39 -32.46
C LEU A 433 11.42 -8.08 -33.17
N THR A 434 10.46 -7.41 -33.80
CA THR A 434 10.67 -6.12 -34.45
C THR A 434 11.12 -5.06 -33.44
N GLU A 435 10.50 -5.02 -32.26
CA GLU A 435 10.90 -4.12 -31.18
C GLU A 435 12.35 -4.37 -30.73
N SER A 436 12.75 -5.63 -30.52
CA SER A 436 14.13 -5.96 -30.16
C SER A 436 15.14 -5.59 -31.25
N LEU A 437 14.78 -5.71 -32.54
CA LEU A 437 15.64 -5.28 -33.64
C LEU A 437 15.81 -3.75 -33.67
N ILE A 438 14.71 -3.01 -33.53
CA ILE A 438 14.73 -1.54 -33.46
C ILE A 438 15.62 -1.09 -32.30
N MET A 439 15.46 -1.69 -31.13
CA MET A 439 16.27 -1.37 -29.95
C MET A 439 17.76 -1.67 -30.18
N ALA A 440 18.10 -2.77 -30.84
CA ALA A 440 19.48 -3.12 -31.20
C ALA A 440 20.15 -2.07 -32.11
N TYR A 441 19.45 -1.59 -33.15
CA TYR A 441 19.99 -0.57 -34.04
C TYR A 441 20.04 0.82 -33.41
N LEU A 442 19.05 1.19 -32.58
CA LEU A 442 19.11 2.42 -31.80
C LEU A 442 20.28 2.42 -30.81
N ALA A 443 20.58 1.30 -30.15
CA ALA A 443 21.75 1.17 -29.29
C ALA A 443 23.08 1.33 -30.05
N ASN A 444 23.09 0.99 -31.35
CA ASN A 444 24.21 1.21 -32.27
C ASN A 444 24.16 2.58 -32.98
N GLN A 445 23.27 3.48 -32.56
CA GLN A 445 23.10 4.84 -33.08
C GLN A 445 22.67 4.92 -34.56
N ASP A 446 22.15 3.84 -35.14
CA ASP A 446 21.60 3.84 -36.49
C ASP A 446 20.10 4.14 -36.48
N LEU A 447 19.79 5.42 -36.25
CA LEU A 447 18.41 5.92 -36.23
C LEU A 447 17.70 5.72 -37.58
N ASN A 448 18.42 5.88 -38.69
CA ASN A 448 17.83 5.82 -40.02
C ASN A 448 17.36 4.41 -40.32
N PHE A 449 18.20 3.41 -40.06
CA PHE A 449 17.82 2.03 -40.28
C PHE A 449 16.72 1.57 -39.32
N ALA A 450 16.78 1.98 -38.05
CA ALA A 450 15.70 1.73 -37.10
C ALA A 450 14.33 2.29 -37.58
N ARG A 451 14.31 3.49 -38.17
CA ARG A 451 13.09 4.06 -38.77
C ARG A 451 12.61 3.28 -39.99
N VAL A 452 13.53 2.85 -40.86
CA VAL A 452 13.19 2.02 -42.02
C VAL A 452 12.56 0.70 -41.58
N ILE A 453 13.09 0.04 -40.54
CA ILE A 453 12.50 -1.17 -39.95
C ILE A 453 11.09 -0.88 -39.44
N PHE A 454 10.92 0.20 -38.67
CA PHE A 454 9.63 0.58 -38.09
C PHE A 454 8.56 0.87 -39.17
N GLU A 455 8.89 1.70 -40.16
CA GLU A 455 7.99 2.03 -41.27
C GLU A 455 7.68 0.81 -42.15
N GLY A 456 8.70 -0.02 -42.42
CA GLY A 456 8.55 -1.28 -43.13
C GLY A 456 7.60 -2.23 -42.39
N ALA A 457 7.78 -2.42 -41.08
CA ALA A 457 6.96 -3.29 -40.27
C ALA A 457 5.49 -2.82 -40.16
N ILE A 458 5.23 -1.51 -40.18
CA ILE A 458 3.87 -0.97 -40.28
C ILE A 458 3.27 -1.27 -41.65
N ARG A 459 4.02 -1.02 -42.73
CA ARG A 459 3.55 -1.23 -44.11
C ARG A 459 3.22 -2.69 -44.39
N GLU A 460 4.08 -3.61 -43.94
CA GLU A 460 3.89 -5.06 -44.07
C GLU A 460 2.91 -5.63 -43.03
N LYS A 461 2.25 -4.78 -42.22
CA LYS A 461 1.30 -5.17 -41.16
C LYS A 461 1.86 -6.18 -40.15
N ILE A 462 3.16 -6.11 -39.88
CA ILE A 462 3.80 -6.87 -38.78
C ILE A 462 3.45 -6.23 -37.43
N LEU A 463 3.40 -4.89 -37.40
CA LEU A 463 2.98 -4.10 -36.23
C LEU A 463 1.52 -3.67 -36.41
N THR A 464 0.58 -4.40 -35.80
CA THR A 464 -0.86 -4.11 -35.90
C THR A 464 -1.42 -3.47 -34.63
N SER A 465 -0.84 -3.75 -33.47
CA SER A 465 -1.30 -3.22 -32.18
C SER A 465 -0.94 -1.75 -31.97
N HIS A 466 -1.96 -0.92 -31.69
CA HIS A 466 -1.77 0.50 -31.38
C HIS A 466 -0.88 0.73 -30.15
N ALA A 467 -0.98 -0.15 -29.14
CA ALA A 467 -0.17 -0.05 -27.93
C ALA A 467 1.32 -0.26 -28.23
N ILE A 468 1.66 -1.25 -29.06
CA ILE A 468 3.05 -1.54 -29.45
C ILE A 468 3.62 -0.39 -30.29
N ILE A 469 2.84 0.11 -31.25
CA ILE A 469 3.23 1.26 -32.08
C ILE A 469 3.50 2.49 -31.20
N LYS A 470 2.67 2.71 -30.17
CA LYS A 470 2.88 3.79 -29.20
C LYS A 470 4.17 3.59 -28.40
N ASN A 471 4.40 2.39 -27.86
CA ASN A 471 5.63 2.08 -27.11
C ASN A 471 6.90 2.30 -27.96
N LEU A 472 6.89 1.89 -29.23
CA LEU A 472 8.01 2.11 -30.14
C LEU A 472 8.21 3.60 -30.46
N LYS A 473 7.14 4.38 -30.61
CA LYS A 473 7.24 5.84 -30.77
C LYS A 473 7.83 6.50 -29.52
N ASP A 474 7.45 6.03 -28.33
CA ASP A 474 8.01 6.49 -27.07
C ASP A 474 9.51 6.13 -26.97
N LEU A 475 9.91 4.95 -27.46
CA LEU A 475 11.34 4.58 -27.57
C LEU A 475 12.12 5.52 -28.49
N PHE A 476 11.59 5.86 -29.67
CA PHE A 476 12.22 6.85 -30.56
C PHE A 476 12.28 8.24 -29.93
N LYS A 477 11.27 8.63 -29.15
CA LYS A 477 11.25 9.89 -28.41
C LYS A 477 12.34 9.90 -27.33
N THR A 478 12.44 8.84 -26.53
CA THR A 478 13.51 8.68 -25.52
C THR A 478 14.89 8.75 -26.18
N TYR A 479 15.08 8.11 -27.35
CA TYR A 479 16.30 8.23 -28.12
C TYR A 479 16.59 9.69 -28.52
N GLY A 480 15.60 10.41 -29.05
CA GLY A 480 15.74 11.83 -29.42
C GLY A 480 16.15 12.73 -28.25
N GLU A 481 15.50 12.55 -27.09
CA GLU A 481 15.86 13.27 -25.86
C GLU A 481 17.29 12.94 -25.40
N ALA A 482 17.74 11.70 -25.60
CA ALA A 482 19.11 11.28 -25.27
C ALA A 482 20.15 11.84 -26.26
N VAL A 483 19.78 12.07 -27.52
CA VAL A 483 20.62 12.77 -28.51
C VAL A 483 20.84 14.21 -28.07
N GLU A 484 19.77 14.92 -27.67
CA GLU A 484 19.86 16.30 -27.18
C GLU A 484 20.75 16.43 -25.93
N LYS A 485 20.72 15.41 -25.06
CA LYS A 485 21.52 15.36 -23.82
C LYS A 485 22.93 14.76 -24.02
N GLY A 486 23.25 14.25 -25.20
CA GLY A 486 24.55 13.65 -25.52
C GLY A 486 24.85 12.31 -24.81
N ASN A 487 23.83 11.58 -24.36
CA ASN A 487 23.98 10.35 -23.55
C ASN A 487 23.27 9.13 -24.16
N VAL A 488 23.04 9.12 -25.48
CA VAL A 488 22.35 8.05 -26.24
C VAL A 488 22.83 6.65 -25.88
N LYS A 489 24.15 6.44 -25.87
CA LYS A 489 24.76 5.13 -25.65
C LYS A 489 24.37 4.54 -24.29
N ASP A 490 24.35 5.36 -23.25
CA ASP A 490 24.05 4.92 -21.89
C ASP A 490 22.55 4.64 -21.74
N VAL A 491 21.71 5.56 -22.23
CA VAL A 491 20.24 5.41 -22.17
C VAL A 491 19.76 4.18 -22.93
N MET A 492 20.29 3.93 -24.14
CA MET A 492 19.87 2.77 -24.94
C MET A 492 20.41 1.45 -24.38
N GLN A 493 21.63 1.44 -23.84
CA GLN A 493 22.14 0.25 -23.15
C GLN A 493 21.30 -0.06 -21.90
N GLU A 494 20.93 0.95 -21.13
CA GLU A 494 20.05 0.78 -19.98
C GLU A 494 18.68 0.20 -20.40
N LYS A 495 18.11 0.65 -21.53
CA LYS A 495 16.86 0.06 -22.06
C LYS A 495 17.01 -1.40 -22.47
N ILE A 496 18.12 -1.79 -23.09
CA ILE A 496 18.40 -3.20 -23.37
C ILE A 496 18.50 -4.00 -22.07
N LEU A 497 19.21 -3.48 -21.06
CA LEU A 497 19.31 -4.14 -19.76
C LEU A 497 17.95 -4.30 -19.08
N GLN A 498 17.12 -3.26 -19.07
CA GLN A 498 15.75 -3.32 -18.55
C GLN A 498 14.89 -4.34 -19.32
N THR A 499 15.13 -4.53 -20.62
CA THR A 499 14.41 -5.52 -21.42
C THR A 499 14.82 -6.95 -21.05
N PHE A 500 16.10 -7.22 -20.77
CA PHE A 500 16.51 -8.53 -20.23
C PHE A 500 15.85 -8.88 -18.90
N GLU A 501 15.44 -7.88 -18.13
CA GLU A 501 14.73 -8.10 -16.86
C GLU A 501 13.27 -8.53 -17.04
N THR A 502 12.68 -8.33 -18.23
CA THR A 502 11.24 -8.49 -18.50
C THR A 502 10.90 -9.51 -19.59
N ILE A 503 11.85 -9.91 -20.44
CA ILE A 503 11.75 -11.08 -21.34
C ILE A 503 11.52 -12.34 -20.52
#